data_AF-A0A348YAT2-F1
#
_entry.id   AF-A0A348YAT2-F1
#
_cell.length_a   1.000
_cell.length_b   1.000
_cell.length_c   1.000
_cell.angle_alpha   90.00
_cell.angle_beta   90.00
_cell.angle_gamma   90.00
#
_symmetry.space_group_name_H-M   'P 1'
#
loop_
_entity.id
_entity.type
_entity.pdbx_description
1 polymer ?
#
loop_
_entity_poly.entity_id
_entity_poly.type
_entity_poly.pdbx_seq_one_letter_code
_entity_poly.pdbx_strand_id
1 'polypeptide(L)'
;PTRPLVFVRPRHPAMLEQLSNFTHIDLIDGFVMPKVDMYSLSNWRMACQNLSTEMLLMPTLETAALFNPHHNQELAIGFKEAFNQPVFALRIGGNDLFAALRLRRPKNSLVYDTPVGTLAYQLLGCFVPHGFYLSAPVFEYLDEPTLFMQELTRDVSLGLVGKTVIHPSQIALVQQAYCVPLSILDEAQAILHSEAKAVFKYNNTMLEPATHRAWATEIVNRANVFGTINDGNNDYTARL
;
A
#
# COMPACT_ATOMS: atom_id res chain seq x y z
N PRO A 1 -6.23 -3.88 16.33
CA PRO A 1 -7.54 -4.53 16.04
C PRO A 1 -7.56 -5.95 16.62
N THR A 2 -8.67 -6.38 17.24
CA THR A 2 -8.82 -7.74 17.80
C THR A 2 -9.24 -8.78 16.76
N ARG A 3 -9.59 -8.34 15.55
CA ARG A 3 -9.93 -9.16 14.38
C ARG A 3 -9.36 -8.55 13.10
N PRO A 4 -9.23 -9.32 12.00
CA PRO A 4 -8.99 -8.76 10.67
C PRO A 4 -10.08 -7.75 10.28
N LEU A 5 -9.68 -6.69 9.58
CA LEU A 5 -10.62 -5.77 8.95
C LEU A 5 -11.29 -6.46 7.74
N VAL A 6 -12.57 -6.22 7.56
CA VAL A 6 -13.43 -6.81 6.54
C VAL A 6 -13.90 -5.71 5.61
N PHE A 7 -13.54 -5.84 4.34
CA PHE A 7 -13.94 -4.93 3.29
C PHE A 7 -14.80 -5.62 2.23
N VAL A 8 -15.78 -4.92 1.67
CA VAL A 8 -16.58 -5.41 0.55
C VAL A 8 -16.19 -4.68 -0.74
N ARG A 9 -16.05 -5.40 -1.86
CA ARG A 9 -15.77 -4.82 -3.19
C ARG A 9 -17.04 -4.77 -4.04
N PRO A 10 -17.79 -3.66 -4.08
CA PRO A 10 -18.87 -3.47 -5.05
C PRO A 10 -18.31 -3.49 -6.47
N ARG A 11 -19.15 -3.84 -7.45
CA ARG A 11 -18.75 -3.86 -8.87
C ARG A 11 -18.66 -2.46 -9.48
N HIS A 12 -19.49 -1.53 -8.99
CA HIS A 12 -19.64 -0.17 -9.50
C HIS A 12 -20.36 0.71 -8.45
N PRO A 13 -20.39 2.05 -8.60
CA PRO A 13 -20.99 2.96 -7.62
C PRO A 13 -22.44 2.63 -7.24
N ALA A 14 -23.31 2.33 -8.22
CA ALA A 14 -24.70 1.99 -7.94
C ALA A 14 -24.87 0.74 -7.05
N MET A 15 -23.92 -0.21 -7.09
CA MET A 15 -23.96 -1.37 -6.19
C MET A 15 -23.56 -0.96 -4.76
N LEU A 16 -22.60 -0.03 -4.61
CA LEU A 16 -22.25 0.51 -3.29
C LEU A 16 -23.47 1.21 -2.67
N GLU A 17 -24.19 2.02 -3.45
CA GLU A 17 -25.41 2.68 -2.99
C GLU A 17 -26.52 1.68 -2.59
N GLN A 18 -26.65 0.56 -3.29
CA GLN A 18 -27.56 -0.51 -2.85
C GLN A 18 -27.10 -1.15 -1.54
N LEU A 19 -25.80 -1.42 -1.40
CA LEU A 19 -25.22 -2.04 -0.20
C LEU A 19 -25.28 -1.11 1.02
N SER A 20 -25.16 0.20 0.83
CA SER A 20 -25.24 1.18 1.93
C SER A 20 -26.61 1.20 2.62
N ASN A 21 -27.64 0.72 1.93
CA ASN A 21 -28.99 0.58 2.47
C ASN A 21 -29.25 -0.76 3.17
N PHE A 22 -28.29 -1.68 3.20
CA PHE A 22 -28.48 -2.98 3.85
C PHE A 22 -28.48 -2.83 5.37
N THR A 23 -29.45 -3.46 6.03
CA THR A 23 -29.45 -3.56 7.49
C THR A 23 -28.15 -4.21 7.96
N HIS A 24 -27.48 -3.57 8.93
CA HIS A 24 -26.18 -4.00 9.47
C HIS A 24 -24.97 -3.85 8.53
N ILE A 25 -25.05 -2.97 7.53
CA ILE A 25 -23.86 -2.64 6.72
C ILE A 25 -22.69 -2.18 7.58
N ASP A 26 -22.95 -1.52 8.71
CA ASP A 26 -21.92 -1.03 9.66
C ASP A 26 -21.12 -2.15 10.37
N LEU A 27 -21.42 -3.43 10.13
CA LEU A 27 -20.61 -4.56 10.63
C LEU A 27 -19.32 -4.78 9.83
N ILE A 28 -19.22 -4.23 8.61
CA ILE A 28 -17.97 -4.22 7.83
C ILE A 28 -17.16 -2.97 8.17
N ASP A 29 -15.86 -3.01 7.91
CA ASP A 29 -14.99 -1.88 8.20
C ASP A 29 -14.89 -0.90 7.02
N GLY A 30 -15.24 -1.33 5.81
CA GLY A 30 -15.16 -0.45 4.65
C GLY A 30 -15.40 -1.08 3.28
N PHE A 31 -15.09 -0.31 2.24
CA PHE A 31 -15.28 -0.71 0.85
C PHE A 31 -14.00 -0.62 0.02
N VAL A 32 -13.80 -1.61 -0.86
CA VAL A 32 -12.81 -1.55 -1.95
C VAL A 32 -13.51 -1.05 -3.19
N MET A 33 -13.15 0.14 -3.68
CA MET A 33 -13.80 0.75 -4.84
C MET A 33 -12.97 0.45 -6.11
N PRO A 34 -13.42 -0.42 -7.03
CA PRO A 34 -12.69 -0.72 -8.25
C PRO A 34 -12.66 0.46 -9.23
N LYS A 35 -11.63 0.50 -10.08
CA LYS A 35 -11.55 1.39 -11.25
C LYS A 35 -11.86 2.86 -10.92
N VAL A 36 -11.37 3.35 -9.78
CA VAL A 36 -11.58 4.75 -9.39
C VAL A 36 -10.60 5.62 -10.16
N ASP A 37 -11.12 6.65 -10.81
CA ASP A 37 -10.39 7.65 -11.58
C ASP A 37 -11.18 8.96 -11.65
N MET A 38 -10.63 10.01 -12.26
CA MET A 38 -11.34 11.30 -12.36
C MET A 38 -12.67 11.24 -13.11
N TYR A 39 -12.85 10.27 -14.02
CA TYR A 39 -14.11 10.13 -14.76
C TYR A 39 -15.23 9.51 -13.91
N SER A 40 -14.85 8.69 -12.93
CA SER A 40 -15.76 7.98 -12.03
C SER A 40 -15.88 8.58 -10.63
N LEU A 41 -14.98 9.51 -10.26
CA LEU A 41 -14.87 10.04 -8.89
C LEU A 41 -16.17 10.66 -8.37
N SER A 42 -16.89 11.41 -9.20
CA SER A 42 -18.18 12.00 -8.82
C SER A 42 -19.24 10.95 -8.48
N ASN A 43 -19.32 9.88 -9.28
CA ASN A 43 -20.26 8.79 -9.03
C ASN A 43 -19.91 8.02 -7.74
N TRP A 44 -18.62 7.79 -7.49
CA TRP A 44 -18.16 7.19 -6.23
C TRP A 44 -18.47 8.09 -5.03
N ARG A 45 -18.23 9.40 -5.14
CA ARG A 45 -18.58 10.38 -4.11
C ARG A 45 -20.05 10.33 -3.77
N MET A 46 -20.94 10.31 -4.77
CA MET A 46 -22.38 10.22 -4.56
C MET A 46 -22.76 8.93 -3.84
N ALA A 47 -22.24 7.78 -4.28
CA ALA A 47 -22.55 6.49 -3.68
C ALA A 47 -22.13 6.42 -2.20
N CYS A 48 -21.04 7.08 -1.82
CA CYS A 48 -20.54 7.11 -0.44
C CYS A 48 -21.29 8.08 0.49
N GLN A 49 -22.24 8.89 0.01
CA GLN A 49 -22.91 9.91 0.83
C GLN A 49 -23.68 9.33 2.03
N ASN A 50 -24.25 8.13 1.86
CA ASN A 50 -25.04 7.47 2.90
C ASN A 50 -24.21 6.57 3.83
N LEU A 51 -22.89 6.47 3.61
CA LEU A 51 -22.03 5.70 4.50
C LEU A 51 -21.69 6.48 5.76
N SER A 52 -21.55 5.78 6.88
CA SER A 52 -20.95 6.32 8.10
C SER A 52 -19.59 6.99 7.80
N THR A 53 -19.28 8.09 8.48
CA THR A 53 -18.00 8.80 8.36
C THR A 53 -16.81 7.98 8.85
N GLU A 54 -17.08 6.96 9.68
CA GLU A 54 -16.06 6.04 10.20
C GLU A 54 -15.71 4.91 9.21
N MET A 55 -16.51 4.70 8.15
CA MET A 55 -16.22 3.65 7.17
C MET A 55 -14.95 3.96 6.39
N LEU A 56 -14.12 2.94 6.21
CA LEU A 56 -12.85 3.05 5.50
C LEU A 56 -13.04 2.87 3.98
N LEU A 57 -12.49 3.79 3.18
CA LEU A 57 -12.49 3.66 1.73
C LEU A 57 -11.14 3.18 1.21
N MET A 58 -11.15 2.23 0.28
CA MET A 58 -9.95 1.68 -0.33
C MET A 58 -10.07 1.71 -1.86
N PRO A 59 -9.89 2.88 -2.50
CA PRO A 59 -9.91 3.02 -3.97
C PRO A 59 -8.83 2.17 -4.64
N THR A 60 -9.17 1.56 -5.78
CA THR A 60 -8.23 0.81 -6.61
C THR A 60 -7.88 1.61 -7.87
N LEU A 61 -6.60 1.95 -7.99
CA LEU A 61 -5.94 2.57 -9.12
C LEU A 61 -5.63 1.50 -10.18
N GLU A 62 -6.55 1.33 -11.13
CA GLU A 62 -6.46 0.23 -12.11
C GLU A 62 -7.03 0.59 -13.50
N THR A 63 -7.21 1.88 -13.82
CA THR A 63 -7.75 2.32 -15.13
C THR A 63 -6.66 2.79 -16.08
N ALA A 64 -6.94 2.78 -17.38
CA ALA A 64 -6.01 3.27 -18.41
C ALA A 64 -5.70 4.77 -18.28
N ALA A 65 -6.57 5.54 -17.61
CA ALA A 65 -6.36 6.97 -17.38
C ALA A 65 -5.09 7.25 -16.55
N LEU A 66 -4.64 6.26 -15.76
CA LEU A 66 -3.47 6.38 -14.90
C LEU A 66 -2.15 6.51 -15.66
N PHE A 67 -2.12 6.19 -16.96
CA PHE A 67 -0.96 6.44 -17.82
C PHE A 67 -0.79 7.91 -18.21
N ASN A 68 -1.71 8.79 -17.80
CA ASN A 68 -1.58 10.23 -17.93
C ASN A 68 -1.19 10.87 -16.58
N PRO A 69 0.04 11.40 -16.42
CA PRO A 69 0.46 12.03 -15.17
C PRO A 69 -0.40 13.23 -14.73
N HIS A 70 -0.96 14.01 -15.67
CA HIS A 70 -1.85 15.12 -15.34
C HIS A 70 -3.12 14.63 -14.65
N HIS A 71 -3.72 13.57 -15.20
CA HIS A 71 -4.87 12.91 -14.62
C HIS A 71 -4.60 12.44 -13.19
N ASN A 72 -3.41 11.88 -12.93
CA ASN A 72 -3.04 11.39 -11.60
C ASN A 72 -2.94 12.52 -10.57
N GLN A 73 -2.40 13.67 -10.97
CA GLN A 73 -2.33 14.86 -10.12
C GLN A 73 -3.73 15.37 -9.76
N GLU A 74 -4.62 15.48 -10.75
CA GLU A 74 -6.01 15.86 -10.52
C GLU A 74 -6.73 14.86 -9.60
N LEU A 75 -6.48 13.56 -9.79
CA LEU A 75 -7.06 12.50 -8.95
C LEU A 75 -6.56 12.57 -7.51
N ALA A 76 -5.26 12.80 -7.30
CA ALA A 76 -4.68 12.95 -5.97
C ALA A 76 -5.25 14.16 -5.22
N ILE A 77 -5.46 15.29 -5.90
CA ILE A 77 -6.13 16.46 -5.35
C ILE A 77 -7.60 16.13 -5.06
N GLY A 78 -8.30 15.53 -6.03
CA GLY A 78 -9.70 15.16 -5.93
C GLY A 78 -9.98 14.26 -4.72
N PHE A 79 -9.13 13.27 -4.43
CA PHE A 79 -9.31 12.39 -3.28
C PHE A 79 -9.29 13.09 -1.92
N LYS A 80 -8.63 14.25 -1.80
CA LYS A 80 -8.59 14.98 -0.52
C LYS A 80 -9.94 15.56 -0.11
N GLU A 81 -10.84 15.75 -1.08
CA GLU A 81 -12.14 16.42 -0.89
C GLU A 81 -13.33 15.59 -1.39
N ALA A 82 -13.08 14.46 -2.06
CA ALA A 82 -14.12 13.65 -2.66
C ALA A 82 -15.00 12.94 -1.63
N PHE A 83 -14.47 12.60 -0.45
CA PHE A 83 -15.14 11.75 0.52
C PHE A 83 -15.13 12.38 1.92
N ASN A 84 -16.23 12.18 2.65
CA ASN A 84 -16.29 12.49 4.08
C ASN A 84 -15.64 11.37 4.92
N GLN A 85 -15.50 10.19 4.32
CA GLN A 85 -14.87 9.01 4.88
C GLN A 85 -13.35 9.05 4.68
N PRO A 86 -12.58 8.47 5.61
CA PRO A 86 -11.13 8.33 5.44
C PRO A 86 -10.80 7.37 4.28
N VAL A 87 -9.88 7.80 3.42
CA VAL A 87 -9.21 6.91 2.46
C VAL A 87 -8.14 6.14 3.22
N PHE A 88 -8.38 4.85 3.45
CA PHE A 88 -7.49 3.98 4.22
C PHE A 88 -6.19 3.67 3.46
N ALA A 89 -6.30 3.32 2.18
CA ALA A 89 -5.16 3.13 1.28
C ALA A 89 -5.63 3.13 -0.18
N LEU A 90 -4.75 3.52 -1.09
CA LEU A 90 -4.92 3.37 -2.52
C LEU A 90 -4.28 2.05 -2.98
N ARG A 91 -5.01 1.24 -3.73
CA ARG A 91 -4.50 -0.05 -4.22
C ARG A 91 -4.07 0.05 -5.66
N ILE A 92 -2.88 -0.46 -6.00
CA ILE A 92 -2.48 -0.59 -7.40
C ILE A 92 -3.06 -1.90 -7.96
N GLY A 93 -3.93 -1.82 -8.96
CA GLY A 93 -4.49 -2.99 -9.64
C GLY A 93 -3.67 -3.38 -10.88
N GLY A 94 -2.70 -4.27 -10.72
CA GLY A 94 -1.73 -4.60 -11.78
C GLY A 94 -2.34 -5.22 -13.03
N ASN A 95 -3.29 -6.16 -12.90
CA ASN A 95 -3.80 -6.93 -14.03
C ASN A 95 -4.58 -6.06 -15.04
N ASP A 96 -5.43 -5.16 -14.56
CA ASP A 96 -6.14 -4.21 -15.44
C ASP A 96 -5.18 -3.22 -16.10
N LEU A 97 -4.12 -2.79 -15.41
CA LEU A 97 -3.07 -1.94 -15.98
C LEU A 97 -2.28 -2.65 -17.09
N PHE A 98 -1.92 -3.92 -16.89
CA PHE A 98 -1.35 -4.74 -17.96
C PHE A 98 -2.32 -4.87 -19.13
N ALA A 99 -3.60 -5.15 -18.87
CA ALA A 99 -4.63 -5.29 -19.89
C ALA A 99 -4.81 -4.00 -20.71
N ALA A 100 -4.76 -2.82 -20.08
CA ALA A 100 -4.80 -1.53 -20.76
C ALA A 100 -3.64 -1.34 -21.75
N LEU A 101 -2.48 -1.94 -21.48
CA LEU A 101 -1.32 -1.98 -22.36
C LEU A 101 -1.32 -3.16 -23.34
N ARG A 102 -2.38 -3.98 -23.35
CA ARG A 102 -2.47 -5.24 -24.12
C ARG A 102 -1.37 -6.24 -23.76
N LEU A 103 -0.93 -6.21 -22.51
CA LEU A 103 0.09 -7.08 -21.96
C LEU A 103 -0.54 -8.07 -20.97
N ARG A 104 0.19 -9.15 -20.71
CA ARG A 104 0.05 -9.96 -19.51
C ARG A 104 1.36 -9.89 -18.75
N ARG A 105 1.31 -9.99 -17.42
CA ARG A 105 2.53 -10.13 -16.62
C ARG A 105 3.38 -11.29 -17.17
N PRO A 106 4.70 -11.10 -17.38
CA PRO A 106 5.59 -12.21 -17.71
C PRO A 106 5.87 -13.09 -16.49
N LYS A 107 5.90 -14.42 -16.67
CA LYS A 107 6.04 -15.40 -15.57
C LYS A 107 7.27 -15.17 -14.70
N ASN A 108 8.41 -14.92 -15.33
CA ASN A 108 9.71 -14.86 -14.67
C ASN A 108 10.15 -13.41 -14.45
N SER A 109 9.23 -12.52 -14.08
CA SER A 109 9.53 -11.10 -13.89
C SER A 109 8.84 -10.52 -12.64
N LEU A 110 9.51 -9.58 -11.98
CA LEU A 110 8.88 -8.72 -11.00
C LEU A 110 7.97 -7.72 -11.73
N VAL A 111 6.90 -7.27 -11.08
CA VAL A 111 6.05 -6.20 -11.65
C VAL A 111 6.89 -4.94 -11.95
N TYR A 112 7.94 -4.72 -11.15
CA TYR A 112 8.87 -3.59 -11.23
C TYR A 112 9.77 -3.59 -12.47
N ASP A 113 9.90 -4.73 -13.17
CA ASP A 113 10.67 -4.87 -14.39
C ASP A 113 9.80 -4.74 -15.66
N THR A 114 8.59 -4.19 -15.50
CA THR A 114 7.59 -4.04 -16.57
C THR A 114 7.13 -2.58 -16.67
N PRO A 115 6.41 -2.19 -17.75
CA PRO A 115 5.83 -0.84 -17.84
C PRO A 115 4.87 -0.50 -16.68
N VAL A 116 4.21 -1.49 -16.09
CA VAL A 116 3.37 -1.29 -14.89
C VAL A 116 4.22 -0.93 -13.67
N GLY A 117 5.45 -1.44 -13.59
CA GLY A 117 6.45 -1.04 -12.59
C GLY A 117 6.83 0.43 -12.69
N THR A 118 7.09 0.91 -13.92
CA THR A 118 7.34 2.34 -14.18
C THR A 118 6.17 3.20 -13.71
N LEU A 119 4.94 2.80 -14.04
CA LEU A 119 3.74 3.48 -13.56
C LEU A 119 3.63 3.44 -12.03
N ALA A 120 3.92 2.31 -11.38
CA ALA A 120 3.89 2.21 -9.93
C ALA A 120 4.82 3.23 -9.24
N TYR A 121 6.04 3.44 -9.77
CA TYR A 121 6.95 4.48 -9.27
C TYR A 121 6.38 5.89 -9.44
N GLN A 122 5.72 6.17 -10.57
CA GLN A 122 5.06 7.45 -10.81
C GLN A 122 3.86 7.67 -9.88
N LEU A 123 3.06 6.63 -9.62
CA LEU A 123 1.95 6.68 -8.69
C LEU A 123 2.44 6.93 -7.26
N LEU A 124 3.52 6.27 -6.83
CA LEU A 124 4.16 6.55 -5.54
C LEU A 124 4.58 8.02 -5.42
N GLY A 125 5.31 8.54 -6.41
CA GLY A 125 5.74 9.95 -6.44
C GLY A 125 4.58 10.95 -6.54
N CYS A 126 3.42 10.53 -7.03
CA CYS A 126 2.23 11.36 -7.16
C CYS A 126 1.37 11.37 -5.90
N PHE A 127 1.04 10.20 -5.35
CA PHE A 127 0.01 10.07 -4.32
C PHE A 127 0.57 10.11 -2.89
N VAL A 128 1.80 9.62 -2.66
CA VAL A 128 2.41 9.62 -1.31
C VAL A 128 2.65 11.03 -0.78
N PRO A 129 3.16 12.01 -1.57
CA PRO A 129 3.28 13.39 -1.10
C PRO A 129 1.94 14.07 -0.78
N HIS A 130 0.83 13.57 -1.33
CA HIS A 130 -0.52 14.02 -1.00
C HIS A 130 -1.06 13.40 0.31
N GLY A 131 -0.30 12.51 0.94
CA GLY A 131 -0.64 11.86 2.22
C GLY A 131 -1.32 10.51 2.08
N PHE A 132 -1.36 9.91 0.88
CA PHE A 132 -1.97 8.60 0.68
C PHE A 132 -0.96 7.46 0.82
N TYR A 133 -1.40 6.37 1.48
CA TYR A 133 -0.68 5.10 1.48
C TYR A 133 -1.05 4.26 0.27
N LEU A 134 -0.06 3.58 -0.33
CA LEU A 134 -0.28 2.71 -1.49
C LEU A 134 -0.03 1.23 -1.13
N SER A 135 -0.84 0.32 -1.65
CA SER A 135 -0.62 -1.12 -1.56
C SER A 135 -0.19 -1.71 -2.90
N ALA A 136 0.73 -2.67 -2.85
CA ALA A 136 1.29 -3.36 -4.00
C ALA A 136 0.26 -4.23 -4.75
N PRO A 137 0.43 -4.39 -6.08
CA PRO A 137 -0.42 -5.25 -6.90
C PRO A 137 -0.22 -6.73 -6.57
N VAL A 138 -1.17 -7.56 -7.00
CA VAL A 138 -1.11 -9.03 -6.85
C VAL A 138 0.11 -9.62 -7.56
N PHE A 139 0.68 -10.66 -6.95
CA PHE A 139 1.58 -11.61 -7.61
C PHE A 139 0.79 -12.86 -8.02
N GLU A 140 0.63 -13.10 -9.32
CA GLU A 140 -0.33 -14.10 -9.84
C GLU A 140 0.21 -15.55 -9.90
N TYR A 141 1.52 -15.74 -9.73
CA TYR A 141 2.16 -17.07 -9.82
C TYR A 141 2.31 -17.70 -8.44
N LEU A 142 1.66 -18.83 -8.22
CA LEU A 142 1.67 -19.51 -6.90
C LEU A 142 2.85 -20.48 -6.74
N ASP A 143 3.47 -20.87 -7.86
CA ASP A 143 4.58 -21.82 -7.96
C ASP A 143 5.98 -21.13 -7.91
N GLU A 144 6.02 -19.82 -7.68
CA GLU A 144 7.25 -19.00 -7.73
C GLU A 144 7.53 -18.26 -6.40
N PRO A 145 7.68 -18.96 -5.25
CA PRO A 145 7.81 -18.32 -3.94
C PRO A 145 9.08 -17.45 -3.79
N THR A 146 10.18 -17.85 -4.44
CA THR A 146 11.44 -17.08 -4.42
C THR A 146 11.28 -15.74 -5.13
N LEU A 147 10.67 -15.74 -6.31
CA LEU A 147 10.39 -14.51 -7.07
C LEU A 147 9.38 -13.63 -6.33
N PHE A 148 8.39 -14.25 -5.67
CA PHE A 148 7.44 -13.52 -4.84
C PHE A 148 8.14 -12.80 -3.66
N MET A 149 9.07 -13.46 -2.97
CA MET A 149 9.84 -12.83 -1.88
C MET A 149 10.74 -11.69 -2.38
N GLN A 150 11.31 -11.81 -3.58
CA GLN A 150 12.05 -10.71 -4.21
C GLN A 150 11.12 -9.52 -4.50
N GLU A 151 9.91 -9.76 -5.01
CA GLU A 151 8.92 -8.70 -5.22
C GLU A 151 8.52 -8.04 -3.89
N LEU A 152 8.26 -8.82 -2.84
CA LEU A 152 7.90 -8.29 -1.53
C LEU A 152 9.01 -7.42 -0.93
N THR A 153 10.28 -7.82 -1.12
CA THR A 153 11.43 -6.99 -0.71
C THR A 153 11.41 -5.64 -1.41
N ARG A 154 11.06 -5.63 -2.71
CA ARG A 154 10.88 -4.38 -3.47
C ARG A 154 9.68 -3.59 -2.97
N ASP A 155 8.53 -4.23 -2.74
CA ASP A 155 7.31 -3.61 -2.22
C ASP A 155 7.62 -2.81 -0.93
N VAL A 156 8.30 -3.45 0.02
CA VAL A 156 8.70 -2.86 1.31
C VAL A 156 9.70 -1.72 1.13
N SER A 157 10.70 -1.88 0.25
CA SER A 157 11.71 -0.84 0.00
C SER A 157 11.12 0.43 -0.63
N LEU A 158 10.00 0.30 -1.33
CA LEU A 158 9.28 1.41 -1.98
C LEU A 158 8.27 2.09 -1.04
N GLY A 159 8.12 1.60 0.19
CA GLY A 159 7.16 2.12 1.15
C GLY A 159 5.71 1.71 0.90
N LEU A 160 5.47 0.65 0.11
CA LEU A 160 4.12 0.11 -0.06
C LEU A 160 3.68 -0.59 1.23
N VAL A 161 2.51 -0.24 1.75
CA VAL A 161 2.06 -0.64 3.09
C VAL A 161 1.37 -2.00 3.15
N GLY A 162 1.21 -2.68 2.02
CA GLY A 162 0.65 -4.01 1.99
C GLY A 162 0.66 -4.64 0.61
N LYS A 163 0.36 -5.94 0.59
CA LYS A 163 0.27 -6.75 -0.62
C LYS A 163 -1.12 -7.36 -0.75
N THR A 164 -1.73 -7.27 -1.93
CA THR A 164 -2.92 -8.08 -2.19
C THR A 164 -2.51 -9.55 -2.40
N VAL A 165 -2.94 -10.43 -1.50
CA VAL A 165 -2.79 -11.89 -1.63
C VAL A 165 -4.00 -12.51 -2.33
N ILE A 166 -3.75 -13.56 -3.12
CA ILE A 166 -4.79 -14.32 -3.83
C ILE A 166 -4.87 -15.78 -3.39
N HIS A 167 -3.93 -16.23 -2.56
CA HIS A 167 -3.92 -17.58 -2.01
C HIS A 167 -3.38 -17.59 -0.57
N PRO A 168 -3.92 -18.43 0.34
CA PRO A 168 -3.46 -18.49 1.73
C PRO A 168 -1.96 -18.76 1.91
N SER A 169 -1.33 -19.50 0.99
CA SER A 169 0.12 -19.78 1.04
C SER A 169 0.99 -18.52 0.92
N GLN A 170 0.45 -17.41 0.39
CA GLN A 170 1.17 -16.15 0.28
C GLN A 170 1.20 -15.38 1.61
N ILE A 171 0.26 -15.63 2.53
CA ILE A 171 0.06 -14.82 3.73
C ILE A 171 1.32 -14.81 4.61
N ALA A 172 1.89 -15.98 4.89
CA ALA A 172 3.07 -16.09 5.74
C ALA A 172 4.28 -15.35 5.14
N LEU A 173 4.47 -15.43 3.82
CA LEU A 173 5.54 -14.74 3.11
C LEU A 173 5.37 -13.22 3.15
N VAL A 174 4.14 -12.72 2.97
CA VAL A 174 3.84 -11.28 3.11
C VAL A 174 4.12 -10.83 4.54
N GLN A 175 3.61 -11.53 5.55
CA GLN A 175 3.82 -11.18 6.96
C GLN A 175 5.33 -11.13 7.29
N GLN A 176 6.08 -12.16 6.86
CA GLN A 176 7.52 -12.22 7.06
C GLN A 176 8.27 -11.07 6.39
N ALA A 177 7.94 -10.74 5.13
CA ALA A 177 8.63 -9.69 4.40
C ALA A 177 8.41 -8.29 5.00
N TYR A 178 7.26 -8.07 5.64
CA TYR A 178 6.90 -6.79 6.25
C TYR A 178 7.40 -6.63 7.69
N CYS A 179 7.95 -7.68 8.32
CA CYS A 179 8.65 -7.57 9.59
C CYS A 179 9.80 -6.55 9.52
N VAL A 180 10.05 -5.84 10.62
CA VAL A 180 11.11 -4.84 10.70
C VAL A 180 12.38 -5.44 11.31
N PRO A 181 13.56 -5.34 10.67
CA PRO A 181 14.81 -5.74 11.31
C PRO A 181 15.09 -4.94 12.58
N LEU A 182 15.60 -5.58 13.63
CA LEU A 182 15.85 -4.92 14.92
C LEU A 182 16.80 -3.73 14.78
N SER A 183 17.83 -3.83 13.94
CA SER A 183 18.74 -2.71 13.67
C SER A 183 18.02 -1.48 13.09
N ILE A 184 17.05 -1.70 12.20
CA ILE A 184 16.26 -0.64 11.55
C ILE A 184 15.26 -0.03 12.54
N LEU A 185 14.65 -0.84 13.40
CA LEU A 185 13.78 -0.34 14.46
C LEU A 185 14.57 0.53 15.46
N ASP A 186 15.76 0.11 15.82
CA ASP A 186 16.66 0.83 16.73
C ASP A 186 17.06 2.20 16.16
N GLU A 187 17.42 2.29 14.87
CA GLU A 187 17.65 3.57 14.19
C GLU A 187 16.40 4.48 14.19
N ALA A 188 15.23 3.92 13.90
CA ALA A 188 13.97 4.68 13.91
C ALA A 188 13.64 5.21 15.31
N GLN A 189 13.84 4.41 16.36
CA GLN A 189 13.63 4.84 17.74
C GLN A 189 14.61 5.92 18.17
N ALA A 190 15.89 5.82 17.75
CA ALA A 190 16.89 6.85 17.99
C ALA A 190 16.49 8.19 17.35
N ILE A 191 15.93 8.17 16.13
CA ILE A 191 15.41 9.36 15.44
C ILE A 191 14.24 10.02 16.19
N LEU A 192 13.35 9.21 16.77
CA LEU A 192 12.14 9.69 17.45
C LEU A 192 12.35 10.07 18.91
N HIS A 193 13.53 9.82 19.46
CA HIS A 193 13.84 10.11 20.86
C HIS A 193 13.76 11.62 21.16
N SER A 194 13.18 12.01 22.30
CA SER A 194 12.95 13.43 22.64
C SER A 194 14.24 14.24 22.73
N GLU A 195 15.30 13.60 23.22
CA GLU A 195 16.65 14.19 23.37
C GLU A 195 17.55 13.97 22.13
N ALA A 196 16.98 13.56 20.99
CA ALA A 196 17.76 13.36 19.78
C ALA A 196 18.42 14.68 19.33
N LYS A 197 19.74 14.63 19.06
CA LYS A 197 20.47 15.79 18.53
C LYS A 197 19.96 16.12 17.13
N ALA A 198 20.10 17.38 16.70
CA ALA A 198 19.67 17.84 15.38
C ALA A 198 20.27 17.02 14.23
N VAL A 199 21.55 16.66 14.34
CA VAL A 199 22.23 15.69 13.46
C VAL A 199 23.19 14.87 14.31
N PHE A 200 23.17 13.55 14.15
CA PHE A 200 24.07 12.65 14.87
C PHE A 200 24.42 11.39 14.08
N LYS A 201 25.45 10.68 14.53
CA LYS A 201 25.87 9.40 13.97
C LYS A 201 25.36 8.27 14.88
N TYR A 202 24.79 7.23 14.29
CA TYR A 202 24.34 6.02 14.98
C TYR A 202 24.54 4.81 14.06
N ASN A 203 25.11 3.71 14.54
CA ASN A 203 25.42 2.51 13.73
C ASN A 203 26.11 2.80 12.37
N ASN A 204 26.99 3.79 12.34
CA ASN A 204 27.68 4.26 11.13
C ASN A 204 26.82 4.99 10.09
N THR A 205 25.57 5.31 10.42
CA THR A 205 24.61 6.08 9.62
C THR A 205 24.47 7.51 10.17
N MET A 206 24.22 8.49 9.28
CA MET A 206 23.86 9.86 9.67
C MET A 206 22.35 9.97 9.88
N LEU A 207 21.94 10.44 11.05
CA LEU A 207 20.53 10.60 11.42
C LEU A 207 20.22 12.08 11.69
N GLU A 208 19.14 12.57 11.07
CA GLU A 208 18.62 13.93 11.23
C GLU A 208 17.13 13.85 11.57
N PRO A 209 16.73 14.05 12.85
CA PRO A 209 15.33 13.91 13.28
C PRO A 209 14.33 14.71 12.45
N ALA A 210 14.64 15.96 12.10
CA ALA A 210 13.73 16.78 11.32
C ALA A 210 13.41 16.18 9.94
N THR A 211 14.40 15.57 9.29
CA THR A 211 14.28 15.00 7.94
C THR A 211 13.73 13.57 7.97
N HIS A 212 14.19 12.74 8.92
CA HIS A 212 13.89 11.30 8.94
C HIS A 212 12.68 10.91 9.80
N ARG A 213 12.02 11.86 10.49
CA ARG A 213 10.89 11.57 11.40
C ARG A 213 9.73 10.82 10.74
N ALA A 214 9.37 11.19 9.51
CA ALA A 214 8.28 10.52 8.79
C ALA A 214 8.61 9.04 8.52
N TRP A 215 9.83 8.77 8.04
CA TRP A 215 10.33 7.41 7.85
C TRP A 215 10.36 6.63 9.17
N ALA A 216 10.93 7.20 10.22
CA ALA A 216 11.06 6.52 11.51
C ALA A 216 9.69 6.18 12.14
N THR A 217 8.71 7.09 12.00
CA THR A 217 7.34 6.84 12.45
C THR A 217 6.73 5.64 11.71
N GLU A 218 6.93 5.55 10.40
CA GLU A 218 6.44 4.43 9.60
C GLU A 218 7.11 3.10 9.98
N ILE A 219 8.43 3.12 10.24
CA ILE A 219 9.16 1.93 10.71
C ILE A 219 8.60 1.42 12.05
N VAL A 220 8.36 2.32 13.02
CA VAL A 220 7.78 1.94 14.32
C VAL A 220 6.36 1.41 14.15
N ASN A 221 5.52 2.06 13.33
CA ASN A 221 4.16 1.59 13.05
C ASN A 221 4.17 0.19 12.41
N ARG A 222 5.04 -0.04 11.43
CA ARG A 222 5.18 -1.34 10.77
C ARG A 222 5.65 -2.41 11.75
N ALA A 223 6.62 -2.10 12.62
CA ALA A 223 7.10 -3.03 13.66
C ALA A 223 5.99 -3.39 14.66
N ASN A 224 5.13 -2.44 15.03
CA ASN A 224 3.98 -2.70 15.93
C ASN A 224 2.95 -3.64 15.31
N VAL A 225 2.80 -3.63 13.98
CA VAL A 225 1.78 -4.43 13.26
C VAL A 225 2.32 -5.79 12.82
N PHE A 226 3.49 -5.82 12.19
CA PHE A 226 4.08 -7.02 11.60
C PHE A 226 5.11 -7.69 12.50
N GLY A 227 5.56 -7.01 13.56
CA GLY A 227 6.60 -7.49 14.44
C GLY A 227 8.01 -7.20 13.92
N THR A 228 8.99 -7.77 14.61
CA THR A 228 10.41 -7.57 14.34
C THR A 228 11.10 -8.87 13.99
N ILE A 229 12.20 -8.79 13.25
CA ILE A 229 13.10 -9.91 12.99
C ILE A 229 14.50 -9.58 13.50
N ASN A 230 15.15 -10.56 14.17
CA ASN A 230 16.52 -10.38 14.63
C ASN A 230 17.49 -10.51 13.45
N ASP A 231 18.24 -9.45 13.21
CA ASP A 231 19.29 -9.35 12.20
C ASP A 231 20.70 -9.29 12.82
N GLY A 232 20.81 -9.49 14.15
CA GLY A 232 22.07 -9.60 14.91
C GLY A 232 22.58 -11.05 15.06
N ASN A 233 23.79 -11.29 14.54
CA ASN A 233 24.54 -12.54 14.31
C ASN A 233 24.07 -13.40 13.12
N ASN A 234 24.25 -12.89 11.90
CA ASN A 234 24.76 -13.71 10.82
C ASN A 234 26.10 -13.13 10.36
N ASP A 235 27.18 -13.82 10.72
CA ASP A 235 28.34 -13.89 9.83
C ASP A 235 27.80 -14.14 8.41
N TYR A 236 28.14 -13.26 7.48
CA TYR A 236 27.98 -13.50 6.05
C TYR A 236 28.95 -14.61 5.60
N THR A 237 28.79 -15.81 6.15
CA THR A 237 29.39 -17.05 5.66
C THR A 237 28.32 -18.13 5.63
N ALA A 238 27.98 -18.52 4.41
CA ALA A 238 27.23 -19.71 4.02
C ALA A 238 25.74 -19.74 4.42
N ARG A 239 24.87 -19.46 3.42
CA ARG A 239 23.89 -20.45 2.92
C ARG A 239 23.17 -19.90 1.67
N LEU A 240 23.47 -20.58 0.56
CA LEU A 240 22.98 -20.53 -0.83
C LEU A 240 23.80 -19.64 -1.77
#